data_AF-A0A411ML36-F1
#
_entry.id   AF-A0A411ML36-F1
#
_cell.length_a   1.000
_cell.length_b   1.000
_cell.length_c   1.000
_cell.angle_alpha   90.00
_cell.angle_beta   90.00
_cell.angle_gamma   90.00
#
_symmetry.space_group_name_H-M   'P 1'
#
loop_
_entity.id
_entity.type
_entity.pdbx_description
1 polymer ?
#
loop_
_entity_poly.entity_id
_entity_poly.type
_entity_poly.pdbx_seq_one_letter_code
_entity_poly.pdbx_strand_id
1 'polypeptide(L)'
;MLILTRRVGETIRINSDIAVTILGVKGMQTRLGVEAPEGVHVHRQEIFERIRAQGGNLPSTASDEASASAEVDLQAKLVEREAQLVEADVLLRETIAFISDYQGNDEFRDMLVARIDKLLDRHKEPKPEDQP
;
A
#
# COMPACT_ATOMS: atom_id res chain seq x y z
N MET A 1 26.29 12.27 -16.84
CA MET A 1 25.31 12.74 -17.84
C MET A 1 25.98 12.68 -19.21
N LEU A 2 25.36 12.01 -20.18
CA LEU A 2 25.82 11.96 -21.57
C LEU A 2 24.90 12.83 -22.44
N ILE A 3 25.47 13.70 -23.28
CA ILE A 3 24.71 14.64 -24.10
C ILE A 3 24.86 14.23 -25.56
N LEU A 4 23.75 13.99 -26.23
CA LEU A 4 23.69 13.62 -27.65
C LEU A 4 22.76 14.58 -28.37
N THR A 5 23.20 15.10 -29.51
CA THR A 5 22.33 15.88 -30.40
C THR A 5 21.77 14.94 -31.46
N ARG A 6 20.45 14.93 -31.59
CA ARG A 6 19.71 14.11 -32.55
C ARG A 6 18.66 14.95 -33.26
N ARG A 7 18.39 14.63 -34.52
CA ARG A 7 17.34 15.21 -35.35
C ARG A 7 16.06 14.39 -35.24
N VAL A 8 14.96 14.95 -35.74
CA VAL A 8 13.68 14.25 -35.88
C VAL A 8 13.86 13.02 -36.77
N GLY A 9 13.36 11.87 -36.30
CA GLY A 9 13.49 10.56 -36.94
C GLY A 9 14.71 9.76 -36.49
N GLU A 10 15.64 10.35 -35.74
CA GLU A 10 16.79 9.60 -35.23
C GLU A 10 16.47 8.89 -33.90
N THR A 11 17.13 7.76 -33.68
CA THR A 11 16.94 6.90 -32.50
C THR A 11 18.22 6.84 -31.67
N ILE A 12 18.07 6.89 -30.35
CA ILE A 12 19.13 6.64 -29.36
C ILE A 12 18.84 5.26 -28.75
N ARG A 13 19.84 4.39 -28.73
CA ARG A 13 19.73 3.08 -28.05
C ARG A 13 20.45 3.12 -26.71
N ILE A 14 19.77 2.62 -25.68
CA ILE A 14 20.31 2.44 -24.34
C ILE A 14 20.36 0.93 -24.11
N ASN A 15 21.58 0.41 -23.92
CA ASN A 15 21.83 -1.03 -23.94
C ASN A 15 21.29 -1.66 -25.26
N SER A 16 20.65 -2.82 -25.17
CA SER A 16 20.15 -3.59 -26.31
C SER A 16 18.62 -3.52 -26.42
N ASP A 17 17.94 -3.20 -25.33
CA ASP A 17 16.49 -3.41 -25.18
C ASP A 17 15.69 -2.11 -25.19
N ILE A 18 16.33 -0.96 -24.98
CA ILE A 18 15.64 0.34 -24.88
C ILE A 18 16.01 1.21 -26.09
N ALA A 19 14.99 1.71 -26.79
CA ALA A 19 15.13 2.63 -27.90
C ALA A 19 14.32 3.92 -27.65
N VAL A 20 14.97 5.07 -27.82
CA VAL A 20 14.35 6.39 -27.70
C VAL A 20 14.39 7.06 -29.06
N THR A 21 13.24 7.28 -29.66
CA THR A 21 13.09 7.87 -30.99
C THR A 21 12.52 9.27 -30.88
N ILE A 22 13.09 10.23 -31.62
CA ILE A 22 12.51 11.58 -31.69
C ILE A 22 11.48 11.61 -32.81
N LEU A 23 10.21 11.67 -32.46
CA LEU A 23 9.11 11.64 -33.43
C LEU A 23 8.86 13.01 -34.08
N GLY A 24 9.17 14.10 -33.37
CA GLY A 24 8.97 15.44 -33.89
C GLY A 24 9.22 16.52 -32.85
N VAL A 25 9.41 17.74 -33.31
CA VAL A 25 9.55 18.92 -32.45
C VAL A 25 8.46 19.92 -32.84
N LYS A 26 7.70 20.39 -31.87
CA LYS A 26 6.68 21.43 -32.02
C LYS A 26 7.05 22.59 -31.10
N GLY A 27 7.71 23.60 -31.66
CA GLY A 27 8.20 24.74 -30.89
C GLY A 27 9.21 24.28 -29.84
N MET A 28 8.85 24.41 -28.55
CA MET A 28 9.66 23.98 -27.42
C MET A 28 9.35 22.55 -26.94
N GLN A 29 8.28 21.92 -27.46
CA GLN A 29 7.89 20.57 -27.06
C GLN A 29 8.43 19.54 -28.05
N THR A 30 9.13 18.54 -27.53
CA THR A 30 9.63 17.41 -28.34
C THR A 30 8.78 16.17 -28.06
N ARG A 31 8.34 15.50 -29.12
CA ARG A 31 7.72 14.18 -29.02
C ARG A 31 8.81 13.13 -29.02
N LEU A 32 8.84 12.35 -27.95
CA LEU A 32 9.74 11.24 -27.74
C LEU A 32 8.90 9.96 -27.75
N GLY A 33 9.28 9.01 -28.61
CA GLY A 33 8.85 7.62 -28.51
C GLY A 33 9.88 6.87 -27.68
N VAL A 34 9.42 6.14 -26.67
CA VAL A 34 10.28 5.26 -25.88
C VAL A 34 9.74 3.85 -26.05
N GLU A 35 10.59 2.97 -26.54
CA GLU A 35 10.34 1.53 -26.63
C GLU A 35 11.25 0.86 -25.60
N ALA A 36 10.64 0.10 -24.70
CA ALA A 36 11.32 -0.60 -23.62
C ALA A 36 10.61 -1.94 -23.39
N PRO A 37 11.32 -2.99 -22.93
CA PRO A 37 10.72 -4.28 -22.63
C PRO A 37 9.78 -4.20 -21.41
N GLU A 38 8.90 -5.19 -21.26
CA GLU A 38 7.85 -5.22 -20.23
C GLU A 38 8.39 -5.13 -18.78
N GLY A 39 9.65 -5.51 -18.55
CA GLY A 39 10.31 -5.39 -17.24
C GLY A 39 10.82 -3.99 -16.88
N VAL A 40 10.75 -3.01 -17.79
CA VAL A 40 11.26 -1.65 -17.57
C VAL A 40 10.12 -0.65 -17.63
N HIS A 41 9.72 -0.12 -16.48
CA HIS A 41 8.70 0.92 -16.40
C HIS A 41 9.26 2.28 -16.84
N VAL A 42 8.57 2.93 -17.78
CA VAL A 42 8.91 4.26 -18.28
C VAL A 42 7.92 5.27 -17.71
N HIS A 43 8.41 6.17 -16.87
CA HIS A 43 7.62 7.24 -16.27
C HIS A 43 8.21 8.61 -16.62
N ARG A 44 7.35 9.64 -16.56
CA ARG A 44 7.84 11.02 -16.56
C ARG A 44 8.50 11.34 -15.22
N GLN A 45 9.54 12.15 -15.24
CA GLN A 45 10.38 12.44 -14.08
C GLN A 45 9.54 12.93 -12.88
N GLU A 46 8.61 13.86 -13.11
CA GLU A 46 7.78 14.45 -12.07
C GLU A 46 6.83 13.43 -11.41
N ILE A 47 6.41 12.42 -12.16
CA ILE A 47 5.57 11.34 -11.65
C ILE A 47 6.42 10.38 -10.82
N PHE A 48 7.61 10.03 -11.32
CA PHE A 48 8.56 9.16 -10.62
C PHE A 48 8.97 9.73 -9.25
N GLU A 49 9.30 11.03 -9.20
CA GLU A 49 9.67 11.70 -7.95
C GLU A 49 8.54 11.68 -6.92
N ARG A 50 7.29 11.93 -7.36
CA ARG A 50 6.13 11.88 -6.48
C ARG A 50 5.88 10.48 -5.91
N ILE A 51 5.96 9.45 -6.75
CA ILE A 51 5.77 8.05 -6.32
C ILE A 51 6.86 7.64 -5.33
N ARG A 52 8.11 8.03 -5.58
CA ARG A 52 9.23 7.76 -4.67
C ARG A 52 9.08 8.48 -3.33
N ALA A 53 8.64 9.74 -3.35
CA ALA A 53 8.44 10.55 -2.15
C ALA A 53 7.28 10.03 -1.28
N GLN A 54 6.27 9.40 -1.87
CA GLN A 54 5.10 8.85 -1.15
C GLN A 54 5.32 7.42 -0.61
N GLY A 55 6.54 6.88 -0.66
CA GLY A 55 6.85 5.59 -0.03
C GLY A 55 6.55 4.36 -0.86
N GLY A 56 6.64 4.45 -2.19
CA GLY A 56 6.85 3.27 -3.04
C GLY A 56 5.66 2.34 -3.24
N ASN A 57 4.42 2.78 -2.97
CA ASN A 57 3.25 2.00 -3.35
C ASN A 57 2.84 2.35 -4.78
N LEU A 58 3.49 1.72 -5.78
CA LEU A 58 2.95 1.74 -7.14
C LEU A 58 1.60 1.01 -7.13
N PRO A 59 0.52 1.56 -7.70
CA PRO A 59 -0.61 0.74 -8.10
C PRO A 59 -0.17 -0.12 -9.29
N SER A 60 0.40 -1.28 -9.00
CA SER A 60 0.66 -2.35 -9.96
C SER A 60 -0.69 -2.87 -10.46
N THR A 61 -1.15 -2.33 -11.57
CA THR A 61 -2.18 -2.96 -12.38
C THR A 61 -1.48 -3.74 -13.48
N ALA A 62 -1.84 -5.03 -13.54
CA ALA A 62 -1.44 -6.07 -14.50
C ALA A 62 -0.37 -7.08 -14.03
N SER A 63 -0.91 -8.17 -13.45
CA SER A 63 -0.69 -9.59 -13.77
C SER A 63 0.56 -10.35 -13.25
N ASP A 64 0.31 -11.14 -12.19
CA ASP A 64 0.18 -12.61 -12.24
C ASP A 64 1.32 -13.60 -11.93
N GLU A 65 2.54 -13.21 -11.52
CA GLU A 65 3.59 -14.26 -11.33
C GLU A 65 4.34 -14.23 -9.98
N ALA A 66 3.90 -13.43 -8.99
CA ALA A 66 4.58 -13.36 -7.69
C ALA A 66 3.69 -13.70 -6.47
N SER A 67 2.47 -14.19 -6.69
CA SER A 67 1.52 -14.49 -5.62
C SER A 67 1.92 -15.71 -4.78
N ALA A 68 2.66 -16.69 -5.32
CA ALA A 68 2.93 -17.94 -4.59
C ALA A 68 3.81 -17.78 -3.34
N SER A 69 4.74 -16.83 -3.30
CA SER A 69 5.68 -16.69 -2.17
C SER A 69 5.19 -15.72 -1.10
N ALA A 70 4.45 -14.68 -1.50
CA ALA A 70 3.89 -13.70 -0.58
C ALA A 70 2.57 -14.19 0.04
N GLU A 71 1.81 -15.03 -0.66
CA GLU A 71 0.61 -15.66 -0.11
C GLU A 71 0.94 -16.61 1.04
N VAL A 72 2.02 -17.39 0.97
CA VAL A 72 2.39 -18.32 2.06
C VAL A 72 2.73 -17.60 3.36
N ASP A 73 3.40 -16.45 3.29
CA ASP A 73 3.76 -15.63 4.46
C ASP A 73 2.52 -14.91 5.04
N LEU A 74 1.58 -14.51 4.17
CA LEU A 74 0.30 -13.95 4.60
C LEU A 74 -0.62 -15.03 5.21
N GLN A 75 -0.66 -16.22 4.62
CA GLN A 75 -1.44 -17.35 5.13
C GLN A 75 -0.96 -17.76 6.52
N ALA A 76 0.36 -17.83 6.73
CA ALA A 76 0.94 -18.13 8.04
C ALA A 76 0.55 -17.08 9.10
N LYS A 77 0.62 -15.79 8.75
CA LYS A 77 0.21 -14.69 9.65
C LYS A 77 -1.30 -14.67 9.92
N LEU A 78 -2.11 -15.08 8.94
CA LEU A 78 -3.57 -15.19 9.11
C LEU A 78 -3.94 -16.36 10.04
N VAL A 79 -3.29 -17.51 9.89
CA VAL A 79 -3.52 -18.68 10.77
C VAL A 79 -3.08 -18.38 12.21
N GLU A 80 -1.94 -17.70 12.41
CA GLU A 80 -1.52 -17.24 13.74
C GLU A 80 -2.51 -16.23 14.34
N ARG A 81 -3.02 -15.29 13.54
CA ARG A 81 -4.03 -14.31 13.97
C ARG A 81 -5.37 -14.98 14.33
N GLU A 82 -5.80 -15.99 13.58
CA GLU A 82 -7.03 -16.74 13.86
C GLU A 82 -6.92 -17.53 15.18
N ALA A 83 -5.77 -18.17 15.44
CA ALA A 83 -5.52 -18.85 16.71
C ALA A 83 -5.59 -17.88 17.91
N GLN A 84 -5.00 -16.68 17.76
CA GLN A 84 -5.09 -15.62 18.79
C GLN A 84 -6.51 -15.13 19.03
N LEU A 85 -7.34 -15.02 17.99
CA LEU A 85 -8.74 -14.63 18.13
C LEU A 85 -9.58 -15.71 18.81
N VAL A 86 -9.31 -16.99 18.54
CA VAL A 86 -9.98 -18.10 19.21
C VAL A 86 -9.60 -18.17 20.70
N GLU A 87 -8.31 -17.98 21.02
CA GLU A 87 -7.84 -17.90 22.42
C GLU A 87 -8.47 -16.72 23.17
N ALA A 88 -8.56 -15.55 22.51
CA ALA A 88 -9.23 -14.38 23.06
C ALA A 88 -10.73 -14.62 23.30
N ASP A 89 -11.44 -15.34 22.42
CA ASP A 89 -12.87 -15.67 22.61
C ASP A 89 -13.07 -16.63 23.79
N VAL A 90 -12.18 -17.61 23.97
CA VAL A 90 -12.22 -18.52 25.15
C VAL A 90 -11.99 -17.73 26.44
N LEU A 91 -10.98 -16.87 26.49
CA LEU A 91 -10.73 -16.02 27.65
C LEU A 91 -11.88 -15.06 27.93
N LEU A 92 -12.50 -14.50 26.89
CA LEU A 92 -13.69 -13.67 27.05
C LEU A 92 -14.87 -14.48 27.61
N ARG A 93 -15.10 -15.71 27.13
CA ARG A 93 -16.15 -16.58 27.67
C ARG A 93 -15.88 -17.00 29.11
N GLU A 94 -14.63 -17.33 29.45
CA GLU A 94 -14.24 -17.64 30.82
C GLU A 94 -14.40 -16.42 31.73
N THR A 95 -14.02 -15.23 31.27
CA THR A 95 -14.16 -13.97 32.02
C THR A 95 -15.64 -13.59 32.17
N ILE A 96 -16.46 -13.76 31.14
CA ILE A 96 -17.91 -13.52 31.21
C ILE A 96 -18.59 -14.53 32.13
N ALA A 97 -18.16 -15.80 32.11
CA ALA A 97 -18.65 -16.82 33.03
C ALA A 97 -18.26 -16.47 34.48
N PHE A 98 -17.01 -16.06 34.71
CA PHE A 98 -16.52 -15.61 36.01
C PHE A 98 -17.26 -14.37 36.51
N ILE A 99 -17.50 -13.38 35.64
CA ILE A 99 -18.28 -12.18 35.96
C ILE A 99 -19.77 -12.51 36.21
N SER A 100 -20.32 -13.53 35.54
CA SER A 100 -21.73 -13.93 35.71
C SER A 100 -21.96 -14.78 36.97
N ASP A 101 -20.94 -15.52 37.42
CA ASP A 101 -20.98 -16.27 38.70
C ASP A 101 -20.75 -15.36 39.91
N TYR A 102 -20.04 -14.24 39.73
CA TYR A 102 -20.02 -13.13 40.68
C TYR A 102 -21.31 -12.31 40.57
N GLN A 103 -22.35 -12.76 41.27
CA GLN A 103 -23.54 -11.94 41.48
C GLN A 103 -23.17 -10.61 42.15
N GLY A 104 -23.49 -9.51 41.45
CA GLY A 104 -23.82 -8.24 42.07
C GLY A 104 -22.75 -7.16 41.98
N ASN A 105 -22.62 -6.51 40.82
CA ASN A 105 -22.55 -5.04 40.80
C ASN A 105 -22.79 -4.51 39.38
N ASP A 106 -24.00 -3.99 39.11
CA ASP A 106 -24.35 -3.39 37.81
C ASP A 106 -23.41 -2.22 37.44
N GLU A 107 -22.82 -1.55 38.44
CA GLU A 107 -21.80 -0.51 38.24
C GLU A 107 -20.52 -1.01 37.53
N PHE A 108 -20.12 -2.26 37.77
CA PHE A 108 -18.91 -2.82 37.16
C PHE A 108 -19.15 -3.21 35.70
N ARG A 109 -20.37 -3.66 35.37
CA ARG A 109 -20.81 -3.89 33.99
C ARG A 109 -20.84 -2.58 33.21
N ASP A 110 -21.43 -1.53 33.76
CA ASP A 110 -21.48 -0.22 33.10
C ASP A 110 -20.07 0.38 32.92
N MET A 111 -19.17 0.19 33.89
CA MET A 111 -17.78 0.64 33.76
C MET A 111 -17.03 -0.11 32.65
N LEU A 112 -17.24 -1.43 32.50
CA LEU A 112 -16.60 -2.23 31.46
C LEU A 112 -17.15 -1.88 30.07
N VAL A 113 -18.46 -1.72 29.93
CA VAL A 113 -19.08 -1.30 28.66
C VAL A 113 -18.59 0.09 28.25
N ALA A 114 -18.55 1.05 29.17
CA ALA A 114 -18.01 2.38 28.90
C ALA A 114 -16.52 2.36 28.52
N ARG A 115 -15.73 1.43 29.07
CA ARG A 115 -14.31 1.27 28.73
C ARG A 115 -14.12 0.67 27.33
N ILE A 116 -14.99 -0.25 26.93
CA ILE A 116 -15.01 -0.87 25.61
C ILE A 116 -15.45 0.14 24.54
N ASP A 117 -16.49 0.94 24.79
CA ASP A 117 -16.89 2.03 23.89
C ASP A 117 -15.77 3.06 23.70
N LYS A 118 -15.04 3.41 24.78
CA LYS A 118 -13.88 4.32 24.70
C LYS A 118 -12.68 3.75 23.93
N LEU A 119 -12.63 2.43 23.74
CA LEU A 119 -11.62 1.76 22.91
C LEU A 119 -12.08 1.68 21.45
N LEU A 120 -13.37 1.46 21.22
CA LEU A 120 -13.99 1.46 19.89
C LEU A 120 -13.99 2.86 19.26
N ASP A 121 -14.28 3.93 20.01
CA ASP A 121 -14.25 5.31 19.51
C ASP A 121 -12.83 5.84 19.26
N ARG A 122 -11.79 5.20 19.81
CA ARG A 122 -10.39 5.58 19.57
C ARG A 122 -9.93 5.29 18.13
N HIS A 123 -10.67 4.45 17.40
CA HIS A 123 -10.47 4.19 15.97
C HIS A 123 -11.18 5.21 15.06
N LYS A 124 -11.84 6.22 15.64
CA LYS A 124 -12.50 7.30 14.91
C LYS A 124 -11.73 8.61 15.09
N GLU A 125 -10.43 8.62 14.78
CA GLU A 125 -9.71 9.90 14.67
C GLU A 125 -10.25 10.72 13.48
N PRO A 126 -10.52 12.02 13.68
CA PRO A 126 -11.00 12.90 12.63
C PRO A 126 -9.88 13.18 11.62
N LYS A 127 -10.29 13.26 10.36
CA LYS A 127 -9.49 13.63 9.18
C LYS A 127 -8.69 14.91 9.47
N PRO A 128 -7.37 14.96 9.20
CA PRO A 128 -6.59 16.15 9.48
C PRO A 128 -7.00 17.28 8.53
N GLU A 129 -7.51 18.36 9.11
CA GLU A 129 -7.65 19.66 8.46
C GLU A 129 -6.26 20.20 8.12
N ASP A 130 -6.06 20.51 6.85
CA ASP A 130 -5.02 21.41 6.34
C ASP A 130 -5.06 22.72 7.14
N GLN A 131 -3.93 23.13 7.71
CA GLN A 131 -3.71 24.53 8.05
C GLN A 131 -2.27 24.97 7.74
N PRO A 132 -2.11 26.26 7.44
CA PRO A 132 -1.31 26.78 6.33
C PRO A 132 0.15 27.12 6.64
#